data_AF-A0A7J4T5R2-F1
#
_entry.id   AF-A0A7J4T5R2-F1
#
_cell.length_a   1.000
_cell.length_b   1.000
_cell.length_c   1.000
_cell.angle_alpha   90.00
_cell.angle_beta   90.00
_cell.angle_gamma   90.00
#
_symmetry.space_group_name_H-M   'P 1'
#
loop_
_entity.id
_entity.type
_entity.pdbx_description
1 polymer ?
#
loop_
_entity_poly.entity_id
_entity_poly.type
_entity_poly.pdbx_seq_one_letter_code
_entity_poly.pdbx_strand_id
1 'polypeptide(L)'
;MKPVWLTVDSDDIRHVPSSQGHPHRSRGVPHQGTSQQMLRAMSSFREWLDRTQVSLTIFVIADQLDDPVFADWLSDLLKRHPQVTIGCHGLTHRCWSAYPEDSEGLLNALVEADVKLHNFAKEAWRPWFRAPAGYIAPWMAPVIAKAGFELDSSVNPSWLVRKKAGPWKDWNAVQKALKDSGLESMPWLCRLSLPTCGPALSIPVLSWNARKAWSKLGPFVMPDEAEHTVYWHILDHGKNNGKWKPPLMLE
;
A
#
# COMPACT_ATOMS: atom_id res chain seq x y z
N MET A 1 -21.76 -10.59 -2.68
CA MET A 1 -20.55 -9.75 -2.85
C MET A 1 -19.40 -10.55 -2.26
N LYS A 2 -18.15 -10.37 -2.73
CA LYS A 2 -17.01 -11.18 -2.26
C LYS A 2 -16.30 -10.44 -1.12
N PRO A 3 -15.89 -11.14 -0.03
CA PRO A 3 -15.15 -10.52 1.05
C PRO A 3 -13.88 -9.85 0.51
N VAL A 4 -13.63 -8.61 0.94
CA VAL A 4 -12.51 -7.80 0.47
C VAL A 4 -11.76 -7.18 1.63
N TRP A 5 -10.44 -7.16 1.52
CA TRP A 5 -9.58 -6.48 2.47
C TRP A 5 -9.30 -5.04 2.01
N LEU A 6 -9.68 -4.06 2.85
CA LEU A 6 -9.42 -2.65 2.59
C LEU A 6 -8.02 -2.26 3.08
N THR A 7 -7.26 -1.60 2.23
CA THR A 7 -5.90 -1.19 2.56
C THR A 7 -5.60 0.22 2.06
N VAL A 8 -4.66 0.91 2.68
CA VAL A 8 -4.25 2.27 2.28
C VAL A 8 -2.75 2.40 2.36
N ASP A 9 -2.15 3.04 1.38
CA ASP A 9 -0.72 3.36 1.40
C ASP A 9 -0.52 4.79 1.93
N SER A 10 0.50 4.99 2.77
CA SER A 10 0.79 6.28 3.41
C SER A 10 1.54 7.29 2.54
N ASP A 11 1.58 7.06 1.21
CA ASP A 11 2.27 7.89 0.23
C ASP A 11 1.95 9.37 0.34
N ASP A 12 2.93 10.16 0.74
CA ASP A 12 2.98 11.63 0.52
C ASP A 12 3.51 11.99 -0.90
N ILE A 13 3.44 13.26 -1.29
CA ILE A 13 3.92 13.85 -2.55
C ILE A 13 5.38 13.54 -2.87
N ARG A 14 6.21 13.25 -1.85
CA ARG A 14 7.62 12.87 -2.06
C ARG A 14 7.76 11.41 -2.45
N HIS A 15 6.83 10.56 -2.03
CA HIS A 15 6.89 9.11 -2.24
C HIS A 15 6.39 8.70 -3.62
N VAL A 16 5.68 9.57 -4.34
CA VAL A 16 5.28 9.24 -5.72
C VAL A 16 6.51 8.94 -6.59
N PRO A 17 6.47 7.95 -7.49
CA PRO A 17 7.67 7.54 -8.25
C PRO A 17 8.30 8.63 -9.13
N SER A 18 7.54 9.67 -9.48
CA SER A 18 8.08 10.85 -10.18
C SER A 18 8.93 11.75 -9.29
N SER A 19 8.77 11.66 -7.97
CA SER A 19 9.51 12.41 -6.97
C SER A 19 10.70 11.60 -6.48
N GLN A 20 10.48 10.39 -5.96
CA GLN A 20 11.56 9.53 -5.42
C GLN A 20 11.34 8.04 -5.67
N GLY A 21 12.38 7.24 -5.39
CA GLY A 21 12.29 5.78 -5.31
C GLY A 21 12.37 5.01 -6.63
N HIS A 22 12.28 5.62 -7.81
CA HIS A 22 12.34 4.91 -9.10
C HIS A 22 13.47 5.46 -9.99
N PRO A 23 14.36 4.60 -10.54
CA PRO A 23 15.65 5.03 -11.12
C PRO A 23 15.52 6.00 -12.30
N HIS A 24 14.49 5.84 -13.13
CA HIS A 24 14.33 6.65 -14.35
C HIS A 24 13.18 7.68 -14.28
N ARG A 25 12.37 7.65 -13.21
CA ARG A 25 11.16 8.48 -13.09
C ARG A 25 11.33 9.60 -12.08
N SER A 26 12.14 9.38 -11.05
CA SER A 26 12.40 10.35 -10.00
C SER A 26 13.15 11.56 -10.57
N ARG A 27 12.42 12.65 -10.77
CA ARG A 27 12.89 13.96 -11.24
C ARG A 27 12.39 15.10 -10.35
N GLY A 28 11.65 14.78 -9.30
CA GLY A 28 11.05 15.76 -8.41
C GLY A 28 12.08 16.44 -7.52
N VAL A 29 11.69 17.58 -6.99
CA VAL A 29 12.46 18.27 -5.95
C VAL A 29 12.33 17.48 -4.66
N PRO A 30 13.44 17.19 -3.95
CA PRO A 30 13.38 16.56 -2.64
C PRO A 30 12.48 17.37 -1.71
N HIS A 31 11.50 16.70 -1.10
CA HIS A 31 10.63 17.27 -0.08
C HIS A 31 10.88 16.55 1.24
N GLN A 32 10.99 17.30 2.33
CA GLN A 32 11.26 16.78 3.66
C GLN A 32 10.02 16.96 4.55
N GLY A 33 9.77 15.96 5.37
CA GLY A 33 8.60 15.91 6.26
C GLY A 33 7.27 15.84 5.52
N THR A 34 6.20 16.00 6.29
CA THR A 34 4.81 15.88 5.90
C THR A 34 4.40 17.11 5.11
N SER A 35 3.92 16.91 3.89
CA SER A 35 3.49 18.01 3.04
C SER A 35 2.18 18.63 3.51
N GLN A 36 1.94 19.88 3.11
CA GLN A 36 0.65 20.55 3.36
C GLN A 36 -0.53 19.80 2.72
N GLN A 37 -0.30 19.09 1.62
CA GLN A 37 -1.29 18.24 0.97
C GLN A 37 -1.60 17.03 1.86
N MET A 38 -0.58 16.40 2.43
CA MET A 38 -0.74 15.26 3.32
C MET A 38 -1.41 15.66 4.63
N LEU A 39 -1.09 16.82 5.23
CA LEU A 39 -1.78 17.30 6.43
C LEU A 39 -3.30 17.41 6.24
N ARG A 40 -3.73 17.98 5.11
CA ARG A 40 -5.17 18.05 4.78
C ARG A 40 -5.77 16.67 4.56
N ALA A 41 -5.02 15.78 3.91
CA ALA A 41 -5.46 14.42 3.65
C ALA A 41 -5.59 13.59 4.94
N MET A 42 -4.64 13.71 5.86
CA MET A 42 -4.63 13.09 7.19
C MET A 42 -5.87 13.47 8.01
N SER A 43 -6.24 14.76 8.02
CA SER A 43 -7.47 15.21 8.69
C SER A 43 -8.72 14.63 8.03
N SER A 44 -8.80 14.67 6.70
CA SER A 44 -9.97 14.17 5.97
C SER A 44 -10.13 12.65 6.06
N PHE A 45 -9.00 11.92 6.05
CA PHE A 45 -8.95 10.47 6.23
C PHE A 45 -9.46 10.07 7.61
N ARG A 46 -9.03 10.79 8.65
CA ARG A 46 -9.52 10.59 10.01
C ARG A 46 -11.03 10.81 10.11
N GLU A 47 -11.54 11.93 9.58
CA GLU A 47 -12.98 12.22 9.59
C GLU A 47 -13.79 11.13 8.86
N TRP A 48 -13.22 10.52 7.83
CA TRP A 48 -13.82 9.38 7.14
C TRP A 48 -13.81 8.12 8.03
N LEU A 49 -12.71 7.78 8.69
CA LEU A 49 -12.63 6.65 9.63
C LEU A 49 -13.55 6.82 10.84
N ASP A 50 -13.67 8.02 11.41
CA ASP A 50 -14.59 8.33 12.51
C ASP A 50 -16.05 7.97 12.17
N ARG A 51 -16.40 7.99 10.88
CA ARG A 51 -17.75 7.66 10.38
C ARG A 51 -17.86 6.23 9.86
N THR A 52 -16.76 5.52 9.69
CA THR A 52 -16.71 4.23 9.01
C THR A 52 -15.98 3.22 9.89
N GLN A 53 -16.73 2.35 10.57
CA GLN A 53 -16.18 1.33 11.47
C GLN A 53 -15.61 0.12 10.70
N VAL A 54 -14.96 0.38 9.57
CA VAL A 54 -14.41 -0.67 8.70
C VAL A 54 -13.03 -1.12 9.20
N SER A 55 -12.78 -2.42 9.13
CA SER A 55 -11.42 -2.95 9.30
C SER A 55 -10.53 -2.49 8.15
N LEU A 56 -9.35 -1.99 8.48
CA LEU A 56 -8.44 -1.36 7.52
C LEU A 56 -6.98 -1.64 7.88
N THR A 57 -6.14 -1.84 6.87
CA THR A 57 -4.69 -1.85 7.05
C THR A 57 -4.04 -0.66 6.36
N ILE A 58 -3.21 0.08 7.09
CA ILE A 58 -2.35 1.11 6.53
C ILE A 58 -0.96 0.51 6.28
N PHE A 59 -0.52 0.46 5.04
CA PHE A 59 0.86 0.17 4.70
C PHE A 59 1.67 1.45 4.83
N VAL A 60 2.56 1.48 5.83
CA VAL A 60 3.31 2.67 6.23
C VAL A 60 4.74 2.62 5.70
N ILE A 61 5.18 3.73 5.12
CA ILE A 61 6.59 3.95 4.75
C ILE A 61 7.34 4.34 6.03
N ALA A 62 8.27 3.51 6.47
CA ALA A 62 8.80 3.59 7.83
C ALA A 62 9.54 4.89 8.15
N ASP A 63 10.19 5.52 7.17
CA ASP A 63 10.86 6.81 7.36
C ASP A 63 9.90 7.99 7.64
N GLN A 64 8.59 7.83 7.39
CA GLN A 64 7.62 8.84 7.78
C GLN A 64 7.47 8.95 9.29
N LEU A 65 7.83 7.91 10.04
CA LEU A 65 7.86 7.97 11.51
C LEU A 65 8.98 8.86 12.06
N ASP A 66 9.95 9.24 11.23
CA ASP A 66 11.00 10.19 11.61
C ASP A 66 10.47 11.65 11.61
N ASP A 67 9.27 11.89 11.06
CA ASP A 67 8.56 13.17 11.16
C ASP A 67 7.54 13.14 12.32
N PRO A 68 7.74 13.98 13.37
CA PRO A 68 6.81 14.06 14.50
C PRO A 68 5.37 14.32 14.10
N VAL A 69 5.12 15.08 13.04
CA VAL A 69 3.74 15.42 12.62
C VAL A 69 3.00 14.17 12.13
N PHE A 70 3.65 13.32 11.34
CA PHE A 70 3.05 12.08 10.89
C PHE A 70 2.99 11.05 12.02
N ALA A 71 4.06 10.93 12.81
CA ALA A 71 4.13 10.00 13.93
C ALA A 71 3.05 10.28 14.99
N ASP A 72 2.89 11.54 15.42
CA ASP A 72 1.87 11.91 16.42
C ASP A 72 0.46 11.66 15.89
N TRP A 73 0.21 11.99 14.62
CA TRP A 73 -1.08 11.72 13.98
C TRP A 73 -1.39 10.22 13.92
N LEU A 74 -0.43 9.38 13.48
CA LEU A 74 -0.66 7.95 13.36
C LEU A 74 -0.86 7.29 14.74
N SER A 75 -0.09 7.73 15.74
CA SER A 75 -0.24 7.27 17.14
C SER A 75 -1.62 7.58 17.69
N ASP A 76 -2.11 8.81 17.48
CA ASP A 76 -3.44 9.21 17.88
C ASP A 76 -4.56 8.52 17.07
N LEU A 77 -4.34 8.27 15.78
CA LEU A 77 -5.25 7.50 14.93
C LEU A 77 -5.43 6.07 15.47
N LEU A 78 -4.33 5.35 15.72
CA LEU A 78 -4.36 3.97 16.21
C LEU A 78 -5.02 3.85 17.59
N LYS A 79 -4.84 4.83 18.46
CA LYS A 79 -5.53 4.86 19.77
C LYS A 79 -7.05 4.99 19.65
N ARG A 80 -7.54 5.71 18.63
CA ARG A 80 -8.98 5.95 18.44
C ARG A 80 -9.66 4.91 17.55
N HIS A 81 -8.90 4.22 16.70
CA HIS A 81 -9.40 3.23 15.76
C HIS A 81 -8.66 1.89 15.93
N PRO A 82 -8.98 1.09 16.96
CA PRO A 82 -8.31 -0.18 17.24
C PRO A 82 -8.51 -1.25 16.15
N GLN A 83 -9.47 -1.06 15.24
CA GLN A 83 -9.67 -1.89 14.06
C GLN A 83 -8.65 -1.63 12.93
N VAL A 84 -7.83 -0.57 13.05
CA VAL A 84 -6.78 -0.25 12.07
C VAL A 84 -5.51 -1.03 12.41
N THR A 85 -4.95 -1.69 11.41
CA THR A 85 -3.66 -2.40 11.49
C THR A 85 -2.60 -1.71 10.64
N ILE A 86 -1.33 -1.97 10.94
CA ILE A 86 -0.17 -1.40 10.25
C ILE A 86 0.62 -2.52 9.58
N GLY A 87 0.90 -2.35 8.28
CA GLY A 87 1.85 -3.16 7.52
C GLY A 87 3.02 -2.31 7.00
N CYS A 88 4.03 -2.96 6.45
CA CYS A 88 5.23 -2.32 5.91
C CYS A 88 5.06 -1.91 4.44
N HIS A 89 5.30 -0.64 4.13
CA HIS A 89 5.44 -0.13 2.77
C HIS A 89 6.91 0.17 2.39
N GLY A 90 7.85 -0.54 3.02
CA GLY A 90 9.29 -0.31 2.91
C GLY A 90 9.79 0.87 3.72
N LEU A 91 11.11 1.09 3.69
CA LEU A 91 11.77 2.13 4.49
C LEU A 91 11.56 3.54 3.91
N THR A 92 11.95 3.76 2.64
CA THR A 92 11.96 5.08 1.98
C THR A 92 11.12 5.13 0.70
N HIS A 93 10.28 4.11 0.49
CA HIS A 93 9.50 3.92 -0.74
C HIS A 93 10.35 3.70 -2.00
N ARG A 94 11.49 3.00 -1.87
CA ARG A 94 12.31 2.57 -3.02
C ARG A 94 11.63 1.44 -3.81
N CYS A 95 11.48 1.64 -5.12
CA CYS A 95 10.96 0.64 -6.06
C CYS A 95 12.04 -0.40 -6.40
N TRP A 96 12.34 -1.31 -5.47
CA TRP A 96 13.46 -2.27 -5.56
C TRP A 96 13.53 -3.03 -6.87
N SER A 97 12.39 -3.55 -7.37
CA SER A 97 12.36 -4.32 -8.62
C SER A 97 12.60 -3.49 -9.89
N ALA A 98 12.67 -2.16 -9.79
CA ALA A 98 13.01 -1.28 -10.90
C ALA A 98 14.53 -1.07 -11.03
N TYR A 99 15.31 -1.41 -10.01
CA TYR A 99 16.77 -1.43 -10.00
C TYR A 99 17.28 -2.85 -10.33
N PRO A 100 18.58 -3.00 -10.61
CA PRO A 100 19.23 -4.32 -10.52
C PRO A 100 18.95 -4.98 -9.17
N GLU A 101 18.97 -6.31 -9.15
CA GLU A 101 18.79 -7.08 -7.92
C GLU A 101 19.80 -6.66 -6.84
N ASP A 102 19.27 -6.40 -5.65
CA ASP A 102 20.03 -5.96 -4.48
C ASP A 102 19.37 -6.59 -3.24
N SER A 103 19.55 -7.91 -3.11
CA SER A 103 18.92 -8.72 -2.07
C SER A 103 19.37 -8.33 -0.66
N GLU A 104 20.65 -7.95 -0.49
CA GLU A 104 21.17 -7.48 0.79
C GLU A 104 20.64 -6.09 1.16
N GLY A 105 20.65 -5.14 0.21
CA GLY A 105 20.08 -3.81 0.42
C GLY A 105 18.59 -3.87 0.75
N LEU A 106 17.82 -4.72 0.05
CA LEU A 106 16.41 -4.93 0.37
C LEU A 106 16.24 -5.50 1.78
N LEU A 107 16.99 -6.55 2.13
CA LEU A 107 16.90 -7.16 3.46
C LEU A 107 17.17 -6.14 4.57
N ASN A 108 18.26 -5.39 4.47
CA ASN A 108 18.63 -4.39 5.48
C ASN A 108 17.54 -3.32 5.63
N ALA A 109 17.00 -2.82 4.52
CA ALA A 109 15.91 -1.84 4.54
C ALA A 109 14.61 -2.41 5.13
N LEU A 110 14.29 -3.67 4.87
CA LEU A 110 13.10 -4.33 5.42
C LEU A 110 13.23 -4.58 6.91
N VAL A 111 14.40 -5.03 7.39
CA VAL A 111 14.67 -5.23 8.83
C VAL A 111 14.59 -3.91 9.58
N GLU A 112 15.17 -2.83 9.04
CA GLU A 112 15.07 -1.51 9.66
C GLU A 112 13.60 -1.02 9.71
N ALA A 113 12.86 -1.18 8.60
CA ALA A 113 11.45 -0.79 8.54
C ALA A 113 10.59 -1.59 9.52
N ASP A 114 10.78 -2.92 9.62
CA ASP A 114 10.10 -3.78 10.58
C ASP A 114 10.35 -3.30 12.03
N VAL A 115 11.62 -3.12 12.41
CA VAL A 115 11.96 -2.66 13.76
C VAL A 115 11.30 -1.32 14.10
N LYS A 116 11.34 -0.34 13.17
CA LYS A 116 10.71 0.97 13.38
C LYS A 116 9.19 0.83 13.54
N LEU A 117 8.53 0.14 12.62
CA LEU A 117 7.08 0.04 12.58
C LEU A 117 6.51 -0.83 13.70
N HIS A 118 7.16 -1.95 14.01
CA HIS A 118 6.77 -2.84 15.11
C HIS A 118 6.82 -2.09 16.44
N ASN A 119 7.96 -1.45 16.76
CA ASN A 119 8.12 -0.70 18.00
C ASN A 119 7.09 0.44 18.15
N PHE A 120 6.74 1.08 17.03
CA PHE A 120 5.76 2.16 16.99
C PHE A 120 4.31 1.65 17.15
N ALA A 121 3.89 0.71 16.31
CA ALA A 121 2.50 0.28 16.17
C ALA A 121 2.07 -0.78 17.20
N LYS A 122 3.01 -1.50 17.82
CA LYS A 122 2.76 -2.50 18.87
C LYS A 122 1.68 -3.51 18.44
N GLU A 123 0.56 -3.57 19.16
CA GLU A 123 -0.54 -4.51 18.90
C GLU A 123 -1.21 -4.32 17.53
N ALA A 124 -1.09 -3.13 16.92
CA ALA A 124 -1.59 -2.87 15.57
C ALA A 124 -0.64 -3.37 14.47
N TRP A 125 0.62 -3.70 14.80
CA TRP A 125 1.60 -4.21 13.85
C TRP A 125 1.18 -5.56 13.29
N ARG A 126 1.32 -5.72 11.99
CA ARG A 126 1.21 -7.01 11.30
C ARG A 126 2.42 -7.19 10.40
N PRO A 127 3.05 -8.38 10.36
CA PRO A 127 4.20 -8.67 9.51
C PRO A 127 3.76 -8.83 8.05
N TRP A 128 3.10 -7.81 7.51
CA TRP A 128 2.57 -7.78 6.15
C TRP A 128 3.32 -6.73 5.35
N PHE A 129 3.61 -7.05 4.10
CA PHE A 129 4.42 -6.21 3.21
C PHE A 129 3.64 -5.79 1.98
N ARG A 130 3.89 -4.56 1.53
CA ARG A 130 3.50 -4.07 0.21
C ARG A 130 4.68 -3.35 -0.43
N ALA A 131 5.07 -3.81 -1.61
CA ALA A 131 6.17 -3.23 -2.36
C ALA A 131 5.85 -1.79 -2.79
N PRO A 132 6.78 -0.84 -2.61
CA PRO A 132 6.65 0.54 -3.07
C PRO A 132 6.20 0.64 -4.52
N ALA A 133 5.14 1.42 -4.75
CA ALA A 133 4.49 1.59 -6.04
C ALA A 133 4.11 0.28 -6.77
N GLY A 134 4.00 -0.85 -6.07
CA GLY A 134 3.69 -2.18 -6.59
C GLY A 134 4.80 -2.80 -7.44
N TYR A 135 6.05 -2.37 -7.29
CA TYR A 135 7.22 -2.92 -7.99
C TYR A 135 7.80 -4.11 -7.22
N ILE A 136 7.45 -5.32 -7.65
CA ILE A 136 7.87 -6.59 -7.03
C ILE A 136 8.41 -7.55 -8.09
N ALA A 137 9.52 -8.23 -7.79
CA ALA A 137 10.11 -9.24 -8.65
C ALA A 137 10.23 -10.58 -7.91
N PRO A 138 10.32 -11.73 -8.64
CA PRO A 138 10.46 -13.05 -8.01
C PRO A 138 11.61 -13.15 -6.99
N TRP A 139 12.76 -12.52 -7.25
CA TRP A 139 13.92 -12.55 -6.34
C TRP A 139 13.64 -11.92 -4.97
N MET A 140 12.65 -11.01 -4.87
CA MET A 140 12.33 -10.32 -3.63
C MET A 140 11.61 -11.24 -2.63
N ALA A 141 10.87 -12.25 -3.11
CA ALA A 141 10.07 -13.14 -2.26
C ALA A 141 10.88 -13.81 -1.13
N PRO A 142 12.02 -14.49 -1.39
CA PRO A 142 12.81 -15.09 -0.32
C PRO A 142 13.41 -14.05 0.62
N VAL A 143 13.68 -12.83 0.15
CA VAL A 143 14.20 -11.73 0.98
C VAL A 143 13.12 -11.20 1.93
N ILE A 144 11.90 -11.01 1.43
CA ILE A 144 10.73 -10.58 2.21
C ILE A 144 10.43 -11.63 3.30
N ALA A 145 10.40 -12.91 2.95
CA ALA A 145 10.22 -14.00 3.91
C ALA A 145 11.34 -14.03 4.96
N LYS A 146 12.60 -13.88 4.53
CA LYS A 146 13.77 -13.83 5.42
C LYS A 146 13.72 -12.65 6.40
N ALA A 147 13.11 -11.54 6.01
CA ALA A 147 12.91 -10.39 6.88
C ALA A 147 11.78 -10.60 7.92
N GLY A 148 11.07 -11.74 7.88
CA GLY A 148 10.04 -12.09 8.86
C GLY A 148 8.61 -11.70 8.47
N PHE A 149 8.39 -11.25 7.22
CA PHE A 149 7.04 -11.00 6.72
C PHE A 149 6.32 -12.33 6.41
N GLU A 150 5.00 -12.34 6.62
CA GLU A 150 4.13 -13.51 6.44
C GLU A 150 3.21 -13.35 5.22
N LEU A 151 2.86 -12.11 4.86
CA LEU A 151 1.95 -11.79 3.78
C LEU A 151 2.50 -10.69 2.86
N ASP A 152 2.35 -10.87 1.56
CA ASP A 152 2.58 -9.85 0.53
C ASP A 152 1.28 -9.38 -0.13
N SER A 153 1.14 -8.07 -0.28
CA SER A 153 0.02 -7.42 -0.96
C SER A 153 0.48 -6.53 -2.11
N SER A 154 1.37 -7.05 -2.97
CA SER A 154 1.99 -6.30 -4.08
C SER A 154 1.53 -6.76 -5.46
N VAL A 155 1.00 -7.97 -5.58
CA VAL A 155 0.59 -8.57 -6.85
C VAL A 155 -0.63 -7.84 -7.44
N ASN A 156 -0.48 -7.31 -8.65
CA ASN A 156 -1.59 -6.71 -9.39
C ASN A 156 -1.78 -7.44 -10.73
N PRO A 157 -2.69 -8.42 -10.82
CA PRO A 157 -2.84 -9.32 -11.99
C PRO A 157 -3.41 -8.64 -13.25
N SER A 158 -3.27 -7.33 -13.38
CA SER A 158 -3.59 -6.55 -14.58
C SER A 158 -2.46 -6.57 -15.61
N TRP A 159 -2.84 -6.72 -16.88
CA TRP A 159 -1.90 -6.69 -18.00
C TRP A 159 -1.21 -5.32 -18.16
N LEU A 160 -1.88 -4.22 -17.76
CA LEU A 160 -1.36 -2.85 -17.91
C LEU A 160 -0.12 -2.58 -17.06
N VAL A 161 -0.01 -3.25 -15.93
CA VAL A 161 1.04 -3.01 -14.93
C VAL A 161 2.05 -4.13 -14.85
N ARG A 162 2.00 -5.12 -15.75
CA ARG A 162 2.94 -6.25 -15.80
C ARG A 162 4.41 -5.84 -15.75
N LYS A 163 4.76 -4.65 -16.26
CA LYS A 163 6.11 -4.08 -16.16
C LYS A 163 6.65 -3.93 -14.73
N LYS A 164 5.76 -3.98 -13.73
CA LYS A 164 6.10 -3.92 -12.31
C LYS A 164 6.40 -5.30 -11.69
N ALA A 165 6.13 -6.39 -12.42
CA ALA A 165 6.36 -7.77 -12.00
C ALA A 165 7.81 -8.23 -12.33
N GLY A 166 8.79 -7.35 -12.12
CA GLY A 166 10.18 -7.58 -12.46
C GLY A 166 10.51 -7.67 -13.96
N PRO A 167 11.73 -8.12 -14.31
CA PRO A 167 12.24 -8.13 -15.69
C PRO A 167 11.36 -8.92 -16.68
N TRP A 168 10.79 -10.03 -16.22
CA TRP A 168 9.99 -10.96 -17.03
C TRP A 168 8.55 -10.50 -17.21
N LYS A 169 8.12 -9.47 -16.47
CA LYS A 169 6.78 -8.90 -16.54
C LYS A 169 5.68 -9.95 -16.33
N ASP A 170 5.91 -10.87 -15.40
CA ASP A 170 5.07 -12.04 -15.19
C ASP A 170 4.60 -12.12 -13.74
N TRP A 171 3.29 -11.89 -13.54
CA TRP A 171 2.66 -12.00 -12.23
C TRP A 171 2.56 -13.44 -11.73
N ASN A 172 2.57 -14.44 -12.60
CA ASN A 172 2.58 -15.84 -12.19
C ASN A 172 3.93 -16.24 -11.62
N ALA A 173 5.02 -15.75 -12.21
CA ALA A 173 6.37 -15.94 -11.66
C ALA A 173 6.50 -15.31 -10.26
N VAL A 174 5.95 -14.11 -10.05
CA VAL A 174 5.93 -13.46 -8.72
C VAL A 174 5.11 -14.28 -7.73
N GLN A 175 3.88 -14.65 -8.07
CA GLN A 175 3.02 -15.47 -7.19
C GLN A 175 3.66 -16.81 -6.85
N LYS A 176 4.31 -17.48 -7.82
CA LYS A 176 5.03 -18.72 -7.59
C LYS A 176 6.17 -18.50 -6.59
N ALA A 177 6.98 -17.46 -6.77
CA ALA A 177 8.09 -17.17 -5.87
C ALA A 177 7.64 -16.82 -4.44
N LEU A 178 6.55 -16.06 -4.29
CA LEU A 178 5.92 -15.80 -2.98
C LEU A 178 5.52 -17.11 -2.30
N LYS A 179 4.77 -17.96 -3.02
CA LYS A 179 4.34 -19.28 -2.52
C LYS A 179 5.53 -20.18 -2.16
N ASP A 180 6.52 -20.29 -3.04
CA ASP A 180 7.71 -21.11 -2.82
C ASP A 180 8.53 -20.62 -1.60
N SER A 181 8.43 -19.32 -1.26
CA SER A 181 9.09 -18.72 -0.10
C SER A 181 8.26 -18.79 1.18
N GLY A 182 7.06 -19.39 1.14
CA GLY A 182 6.16 -19.49 2.29
C GLY A 182 5.36 -18.22 2.60
N LEU A 183 5.32 -17.25 1.68
CA LEU A 183 4.54 -16.02 1.85
C LEU A 183 3.10 -16.22 1.35
N GLU A 184 2.13 -15.81 2.16
CA GLU A 184 0.78 -15.62 1.70
C GLU A 184 0.73 -14.45 0.72
N SER A 185 -0.02 -14.59 -0.38
CA SER A 185 -0.18 -13.52 -1.36
C SER A 185 -1.62 -13.07 -1.41
N MET A 186 -1.84 -11.78 -1.16
CA MET A 186 -3.14 -11.12 -1.25
C MET A 186 -3.18 -10.19 -2.47
N PRO A 187 -3.57 -10.70 -3.65
CA PRO A 187 -3.53 -9.95 -4.89
C PRO A 187 -4.57 -8.83 -4.92
N TRP A 188 -4.27 -7.78 -5.68
CA TRP A 188 -5.19 -6.67 -5.87
C TRP A 188 -6.36 -7.09 -6.76
N LEU A 189 -7.55 -6.64 -6.40
CA LEU A 189 -8.72 -6.78 -7.23
C LEU A 189 -8.45 -6.15 -8.61
N CYS A 190 -8.77 -6.92 -9.64
CA CYS A 190 -8.79 -6.49 -11.03
C CYS A 190 -10.15 -6.81 -11.64
N ARG A 191 -10.60 -5.98 -12.59
CA ARG A 191 -11.82 -6.22 -13.35
C ARG A 191 -11.50 -6.11 -14.83
N LEU A 192 -11.85 -7.13 -15.61
CA LEU A 192 -11.53 -7.23 -17.04
C LEU A 192 -10.02 -7.12 -17.32
N SER A 193 -9.18 -7.71 -16.45
CA SER A 193 -7.71 -7.58 -16.51
C SER A 193 -7.19 -6.13 -16.39
N LEU A 194 -8.02 -5.20 -15.94
CA LEU A 194 -7.64 -3.80 -15.68
C LEU A 194 -7.56 -3.55 -14.17
N PRO A 195 -6.66 -2.65 -13.74
CA PRO A 195 -6.50 -2.35 -12.33
C PRO A 195 -7.74 -1.63 -11.81
N THR A 196 -8.14 -1.93 -10.57
CA THR A 196 -9.25 -1.23 -9.91
C THR A 196 -8.80 -0.47 -8.67
N CYS A 197 -7.51 -0.25 -8.45
CA CYS A 197 -7.00 0.48 -7.29
C CYS A 197 -7.32 1.99 -7.30
N GLY A 198 -6.99 2.69 -6.22
CA GLY A 198 -7.18 4.12 -6.01
C GLY A 198 -6.76 4.99 -7.19
N PRO A 199 -5.53 4.85 -7.73
CA PRO A 199 -5.14 5.54 -8.95
C PRO A 199 -6.10 5.35 -10.13
N ALA A 200 -6.59 4.13 -10.35
CA ALA A 200 -7.49 3.82 -11.45
C ALA A 200 -8.82 4.58 -11.34
N LEU A 201 -9.28 4.92 -10.12
CA LEU A 201 -10.49 5.74 -9.90
C LEU A 201 -10.38 7.17 -10.43
N SER A 202 -9.16 7.65 -10.70
CA SER A 202 -8.89 9.01 -11.20
C SER A 202 -8.51 9.07 -12.69
N ILE A 203 -8.18 7.93 -13.32
CA ILE A 203 -7.75 7.90 -14.72
C ILE A 203 -8.98 7.76 -15.63
N PRO A 204 -9.15 8.60 -16.68
CA PRO A 204 -10.22 8.44 -17.65
C PRO A 204 -10.30 7.01 -18.22
N VAL A 205 -11.51 6.52 -18.51
CA VAL A 205 -11.81 5.13 -18.91
C VAL A 205 -11.60 4.09 -17.79
N LEU A 206 -10.44 4.07 -17.12
CA LEU A 206 -10.20 3.17 -15.99
C LEU A 206 -11.12 3.46 -14.81
N SER A 207 -11.47 4.73 -14.58
CA SER A 207 -12.32 5.15 -13.48
C SER A 207 -13.73 4.56 -13.56
N TRP A 208 -14.30 4.42 -14.76
CA TRP A 208 -15.59 3.75 -14.93
C TRP A 208 -15.51 2.27 -14.53
N ASN A 209 -14.47 1.56 -14.99
CA ASN A 209 -14.26 0.15 -14.65
C ASN A 209 -14.03 -0.04 -13.15
N ALA A 210 -13.18 0.80 -12.55
CA ALA A 210 -12.83 0.75 -11.14
C ALA A 210 -14.04 1.09 -10.25
N ARG A 211 -14.81 2.15 -10.55
CA ARG A 211 -16.03 2.49 -9.79
C ARG A 211 -17.07 1.37 -9.83
N LYS A 212 -17.24 0.72 -10.99
CA LYS A 212 -18.16 -0.43 -11.13
C LYS A 212 -17.70 -1.67 -10.34
N ALA A 213 -16.39 -1.83 -10.13
CA ALA A 213 -15.88 -2.86 -9.21
C ALA A 213 -16.13 -2.46 -7.75
N TRP A 214 -15.87 -1.20 -7.40
CA TRP A 214 -15.99 -0.70 -6.02
C TRP A 214 -17.42 -0.67 -5.50
N SER A 215 -18.39 -0.39 -6.37
CA SER A 215 -19.81 -0.39 -6.02
C SER A 215 -20.38 -1.77 -5.65
N LYS A 216 -19.57 -2.84 -5.72
CA LYS A 216 -19.95 -4.22 -5.40
C LYS A 216 -19.06 -4.85 -4.33
N LEU A 217 -18.22 -4.05 -3.69
CA LEU A 217 -17.35 -4.50 -2.61
C LEU A 217 -18.16 -4.75 -1.35
N GLY A 218 -17.75 -5.76 -0.59
CA GLY A 218 -18.39 -6.14 0.66
C GLY A 218 -18.56 -7.66 0.78
N PRO A 219 -18.57 -8.23 1.99
CA PRO A 219 -18.23 -7.57 3.26
C PRO A 219 -16.75 -7.12 3.32
N PHE A 220 -16.44 -6.16 4.18
CA PHE A 220 -15.06 -5.72 4.44
C PHE A 220 -14.49 -6.53 5.58
N VAL A 221 -13.41 -7.27 5.31
CA VAL A 221 -12.85 -8.27 6.23
C VAL A 221 -11.34 -8.15 6.32
N MET A 222 -10.75 -8.88 7.27
CA MET A 222 -9.31 -9.04 7.40
C MET A 222 -8.76 -10.01 6.34
N PRO A 223 -7.45 -10.03 6.06
CA PRO A 223 -6.90 -10.78 4.93
C PRO A 223 -7.16 -12.28 4.97
N ASP A 224 -7.31 -12.88 6.15
CA ASP A 224 -7.61 -14.30 6.35
C ASP A 224 -8.97 -14.74 5.77
N GLU A 225 -9.92 -13.81 5.66
CA GLU A 225 -11.25 -14.06 5.09
C GLU A 225 -11.40 -13.45 3.68
N ALA A 226 -10.44 -12.65 3.23
CA ALA A 226 -10.52 -11.91 1.98
C ALA A 226 -10.10 -12.76 0.78
N GLU A 227 -10.76 -12.58 -0.36
CA GLU A 227 -10.25 -13.14 -1.63
C GLU A 227 -9.20 -12.22 -2.27
N HIS A 228 -9.41 -10.90 -2.13
CA HIS A 228 -8.64 -9.86 -2.78
C HIS A 228 -8.53 -8.64 -1.87
N THR A 229 -7.55 -7.78 -2.14
CA THR A 229 -7.50 -6.43 -1.57
C THR A 229 -7.92 -5.36 -2.58
N VAL A 230 -8.47 -4.26 -2.07
CA VAL A 230 -8.43 -2.97 -2.76
C VAL A 230 -7.58 -1.99 -1.95
N TYR A 231 -6.93 -1.08 -2.66
CA TYR A 231 -6.14 -0.03 -2.00
C TYR A 231 -6.33 1.34 -2.64
N TRP A 232 -6.05 2.38 -1.88
CA TRP A 232 -5.88 3.77 -2.29
C TRP A 232 -4.80 4.43 -1.40
N HIS A 233 -4.54 5.73 -1.53
CA HIS A 233 -3.54 6.43 -0.70
C HIS A 233 -4.21 7.33 0.33
N ILE A 234 -3.56 7.54 1.48
CA ILE A 234 -4.03 8.55 2.47
C ILE A 234 -4.18 9.90 1.76
N LEU A 235 -3.19 10.28 0.94
CA LEU A 235 -3.17 11.51 0.15
C LEU A 235 -4.40 11.71 -0.76
N ASP A 236 -5.08 10.63 -1.18
CA ASP A 236 -6.30 10.74 -1.99
C ASP A 236 -7.43 11.46 -1.24
N HIS A 237 -7.47 11.37 0.09
CA HIS A 237 -8.45 12.08 0.93
C HIS A 237 -8.29 13.60 0.89
N GLY A 238 -7.12 14.11 0.49
CA GLY A 238 -6.91 15.55 0.29
C GLY A 238 -7.55 16.11 -0.99
N LYS A 239 -8.00 15.25 -1.91
CA LYS A 239 -8.61 15.65 -3.19
C LYS A 239 -9.95 16.35 -2.96
N ASN A 240 -10.32 17.22 -3.91
CA ASN A 240 -11.57 18.00 -3.86
C ASN A 240 -11.73 18.79 -2.54
N ASN A 241 -10.64 19.41 -2.05
CA ASN A 241 -10.58 20.14 -0.79
C ASN A 241 -11.02 19.27 0.41
N GLY A 242 -10.49 18.05 0.52
CA GLY A 242 -10.82 17.14 1.63
C GLY A 242 -12.13 16.37 1.48
N LYS A 243 -12.84 16.53 0.35
CA LYS A 243 -14.18 15.95 0.15
C LYS A 243 -14.16 14.60 -0.58
N TRP A 244 -13.01 14.20 -1.12
CA TRP A 244 -12.92 12.89 -1.76
C TRP A 244 -13.00 11.78 -0.73
N LYS A 245 -13.76 10.73 -1.05
CA LYS A 245 -13.93 9.54 -0.22
C LYS A 245 -13.78 8.32 -1.11
N PRO A 246 -13.31 7.19 -0.57
CA PRO A 246 -13.34 5.93 -1.29
C PRO A 246 -14.81 5.60 -1.66
N PRO A 247 -15.12 5.22 -2.93
CA PRO A 247 -16.49 4.95 -3.39
C PRO A 247 -16.98 3.58 -2.92
N LEU A 248 -17.00 3.38 -1.60
CA LEU A 248 -17.50 2.19 -0.92
C LEU A 248 -18.98 2.37 -0.62
N MET A 249 -19.75 1.30 -0.80
CA MET A 249 -21.13 1.24 -0.32
C MET A 249 -21.07 0.86 1.16
N LEU A 250 -21.00 1.89 2.02
CA LEU A 250 -21.09 1.76 3.46
C LEU A 250 -22.53 2.11 3.81
N GLU A 251 -23.28 1.14 4.34
CA GLU A 251 -24.69 1.32 4.75
C GLU A 251 -24.87 2.47 5.73
#